data_AF-A0A1C5LV71-F1
#
_entry.id   AF-A0A1C5LV71-F1
#
_cell.length_a   1.000
_cell.length_b   1.000
_cell.length_c   1.000
_cell.angle_alpha   90.00
_cell.angle_beta   90.00
_cell.angle_gamma   90.00
#
_symmetry.space_group_name_H-M   'P 1'
#
loop_
_entity.id
_entity.type
_entity.pdbx_description
1 polymer ?
#
loop_
_entity_poly.entity_id
_entity_poly.type
_entity_poly.pdbx_seq_one_letter_code
_entity_poly.pdbx_strand_id
1 'polypeptide(L)' 'MKKNNDIPKEQFVCSVCGKEISGDHVIIQTRRHTTLHIHHECMRTGRQMNEKG' A
#
# COMPACT_ATOMS: atom_id res chain seq x y z
N MET A 1 23.33 -21.90 12.72
CA MET A 1 21.85 -21.81 12.86
C MET A 1 21.38 -20.46 12.35
N LYS A 2 20.33 -20.45 11.53
CA LYS A 2 19.75 -19.25 10.88
C LYS A 2 19.20 -18.31 11.96
N LYS A 3 19.74 -17.08 12.05
CA LYS A 3 19.14 -16.02 12.86
C LYS A 3 17.91 -15.53 12.10
N ASN A 4 16.76 -16.15 12.38
CA ASN A 4 15.48 -15.72 11.87
C ASN A 4 15.11 -14.43 12.62
N ASN A 5 15.62 -13.31 12.12
CA ASN A 5 15.18 -11.99 12.52
C ASN A 5 13.87 -11.69 11.79
N ASP A 6 12.86 -12.51 12.06
CA ASP A 6 11.47 -12.28 11.62
C ASP A 6 10.88 -11.25 12.58
N ILE A 7 11.45 -10.05 12.53
CA ILE A 7 10.72 -8.87 13.00
C ILE A 7 9.56 -8.79 12.01
N PRO A 8 8.30 -8.86 12.47
CA PRO A 8 7.17 -8.64 11.58
C PRO A 8 7.31 -7.21 11.06
N LYS A 9 7.97 -7.05 9.92
CA LYS A 9 7.84 -5.86 9.10
C LYS A 9 6.37 -5.86 8.78
N GLU A 10 5.60 -4.91 9.33
CA GLU A 10 4.19 -4.77 9.01
C GLU A 10 4.03 -4.86 7.49
N GLN A 11 3.50 -5.99 7.03
CA GLN A 11 3.39 -6.28 5.61
C GLN A 11 2.12 -5.59 5.14
N PHE A 12 2.24 -4.31 4.79
CA PHE A 12 1.13 -3.58 4.21
C PHE A 12 0.89 -4.10 2.79
N VAL A 13 -0.37 -4.21 2.39
CA VAL A 13 -0.71 -4.66 1.03
C VAL A 13 -1.13 -3.45 0.20
N CYS A 14 -0.56 -3.35 -1.00
CA CYS A 14 -0.91 -2.28 -1.92
C CYS A 14 -2.34 -2.44 -2.42
N SER A 15 -3.19 -1.46 -2.15
CA SER A 15 -4.59 -1.48 -2.56
C SER A 15 -4.79 -1.38 -4.08
N VAL A 16 -3.75 -1.05 -4.86
CA VAL A 16 -3.83 -0.92 -6.32
C VAL A 16 -3.43 -2.20 -7.03
N CYS A 17 -2.31 -2.82 -6.63
CA CYS A 17 -1.78 -4.01 -7.31
C CYS A 17 -1.91 -5.31 -6.50
N GLY A 18 -2.36 -5.23 -5.25
CA GLY A 18 -2.53 -6.38 -4.35
C GLY A 18 -1.22 -7.01 -3.85
N LYS A 19 -0.07 -6.38 -4.13
CA LYS A 19 1.24 -6.90 -3.69
C LYS A 19 1.63 -6.35 -2.33
N GLU A 20 2.41 -7.15 -1.61
CA GLU A 20 3.03 -6.74 -0.35
C GLU A 20 3.98 -5.55 -0.56
N ILE A 21 3.93 -4.63 0.40
CA ILE A 21 4.78 -3.47 0.50
C ILE A 21 5.85 -3.79 1.53
N SER A 22 7.08 -3.95 1.05
CA SER A 22 8.24 -4.12 1.92
C SER A 22 9.05 -2.82 1.93
N GLY A 23 8.53 -1.77 2.57
CA GLY A 23 9.21 -0.48 2.73
C GLY A 23 8.29 0.75 2.64
N ASP A 24 8.87 1.86 2.22
CA ASP A 24 8.17 3.13 2.03
C ASP A 24 7.03 3.05 1.01
N HIS A 25 5.90 3.66 1.36
CA HIS A 25 4.69 3.68 0.56
C HIS A 25 3.84 4.88 0.90
N VAL A 26 2.81 5.10 0.09
CA VAL A 26 1.82 6.15 0.29
C VAL A 26 0.71 5.62 1.17
N ILE A 27 0.41 6.37 2.22
CA ILE A 27 -0.75 6.14 3.05
C ILE A 27 -1.82 7.15 2.66
N ILE A 28 -2.97 6.66 2.19
CA ILE A 28 -4.12 7.48 1.84
C ILE A 28 -5.21 7.22 2.86
N GLN A 29 -5.58 8.25 3.61
CA GLN A 29 -6.73 8.20 4.49
C GLN A 29 -7.95 8.78 3.76
N THR A 30 -8.96 7.95 3.54
CA THR A 30 -10.20 8.38 2.86
C THR A 30 -11.16 9.06 3.85
N ARG A 31 -12.11 9.83 3.33
CA ARG A 31 -13.17 10.49 4.14
C ARG A 31 -14.01 9.52 4.98
N ARG A 32 -14.02 8.22 4.63
CA ARG A 32 -14.72 7.16 5.36
C ARG A 32 -13.85 6.52 6.46
N HIS A 33 -12.75 7.16 6.87
CA HIS A 33 -11.80 6.61 7.83
C HIS A 33 -11.15 5.29 7.38
N THR A 34 -11.06 5.04 6.07
CA THR A 34 -10.32 3.88 5.54
C THR A 34 -8.90 4.29 5.20
N THR A 35 -7.93 3.56 5.73
CA THR A 35 -6.49 3.72 5.44
C THR A 35 -6.09 2.76 4.32
N LEU A 36 -5.59 3.31 3.22
CA LEU A 36 -5.10 2.54 2.08
C LEU A 36 -3.59 2.71 1.98
N HIS A 37 -2.88 1.60 1.85
CA HIS A 37 -1.44 1.57 1.61
C HIS A 37 -1.22 1.31 0.12
N ILE A 38 -0.39 2.12 -0.54
CA ILE A 38 -0.20 2.07 -2.00
C ILE A 38 1.27 2.33 -2.32
N HIS A 39 1.89 1.52 -3.20
CA HIS A 39 3.25 1.79 -3.67
C HIS A 39 3.33 3.15 -4.37
N HIS A 40 4.48 3.84 -4.29
CA HIS A 40 4.69 5.12 -4.98
C HIS A 40 4.43 5.04 -6.49
N GLU A 41 4.86 3.95 -7.13
CA GLU A 41 4.61 3.68 -8.54
C GLU A 41 3.11 3.52 -8.84
N CYS A 42 2.37 2.84 -7.95
CA CYS A 42 0.95 2.59 -8.10
C CYS A 42 0.09 3.84 -7.87
N MET A 43 0.54 4.77 -7.01
CA MET A 43 -0.19 6.01 -6.73
C MET A 43 -0.34 6.87 -8.00
N ARG A 44 0.65 6.86 -8.90
CA ARG A 44 0.58 7.60 -10.18
C ARG A 44 -0.46 7.01 -11.12
N THR A 45 -0.67 5.70 -11.08
CA THR A 45 -1.64 4.98 -11.91
C THR A 45 -3.07 5.07 -11.36
N GLY A 46 -3.22 5.05 -10.02
CA GLY A 46 -4.52 5.02 -9.34
C GLY A 46 -5.37 6.30 -9.43
N ARG A 47 -4.77 7.45 -9.83
CA ARG A 47 -5.53 8.71 -10.00
C ARG A 47 -6.48 8.73 -11.20
N GLN A 48 -6.43 7.75 -12.10
CA GLN A 48 -7.34 7.68 -13.25
C GLN A 48 -8.73 7.08 -12.94
N MET A 49 -9.01 6.64 -11.70
CA MET A 49 -10.26 5.91 -11.40
C MET A 49 -11.41 6.74 -10.81
N ASN A 50 -11.46 8.07 -10.98
CA ASN A 50 -12.63 8.83 -10.51
C ASN A 50 -13.19 9.87 -11.50
N GLU A 51 -13.19 9.54 -12.81
CA GLU A 51 -13.85 10.36 -13.84
C GLU A 51 -14.92 9.59 -14.64
N LYS A 52 -15.69 8.72 -13.97
CA LYS A 52 -16.93 8.17 -14.55
C LYS A 52 -18.02 8.07 -13.48
N GLY A 53 -19.02 8.96 -13.59
CA GLY A 53 -20.33 8.83 -12.94
C GLY A 53 -20.79 10.09 -12.23
#